data_AF-A0A2H3JB61-F1
#
_entry.id   AF-A0A2H3JB61-F1
#
_cell.length_a   1.000
_cell.length_b   1.000
_cell.length_c   1.000
_cell.angle_alpha   90.00
_cell.angle_beta   90.00
_cell.angle_gamma   90.00
#
_symmetry.space_group_name_H-M   'P 1'
#
loop_
_entity.id
_entity.type
_entity.pdbx_description
1 polymer ?
#
loop_
_entity_poly.entity_id
_entity_poly.type
_entity_poly.pdbx_seq_one_letter_code
_entity_poly.pdbx_strand_id
1 'polypeptide(L)'
;MFSTAVQPGLVSLFSSTGSDPLALFSTRTDASLPSDSFVCLLNDAQSRPLPPSPAALITSPRDIEDDNVTEPDYTLEQTVLHIQSPTLKTTYIICPPIEWTGDARGPNGDLSMQHPWIHLQVRNMGREWTFEIGIADQSGREGVCAAQHFR
;
A
#
# COMPACT_ATOMS: atom_id res chain seq x y z
N MET A 1 5.19 -5.99 17.10
CA MET A 1 3.85 -6.64 16.93
C MET A 1 3.95 -8.17 16.87
N PHE A 2 4.79 -8.73 16.00
CA PHE A 2 4.91 -10.19 15.78
C PHE A 2 6.08 -10.84 16.53
N SER A 3 6.66 -10.17 17.53
CA SER A 3 7.88 -10.64 18.22
C SER A 3 7.69 -11.95 18.98
N THR A 4 6.49 -12.19 19.52
CA THR A 4 6.11 -13.39 20.27
C THR A 4 5.25 -14.35 19.47
N ALA A 5 4.89 -13.99 18.23
CA ALA A 5 4.09 -14.81 17.35
C ALA A 5 4.97 -15.84 16.62
N VAL A 6 4.43 -17.04 16.40
CA VAL A 6 5.06 -18.01 15.48
C VAL A 6 5.01 -17.42 14.07
N GLN A 7 6.17 -17.22 13.46
CA GLN A 7 6.32 -16.68 12.11
C GLN A 7 6.52 -17.83 11.11
N PRO A 8 5.47 -18.28 10.40
CA PRO A 8 5.60 -19.31 9.36
C PRO A 8 6.44 -18.80 8.19
N GLY A 9 6.83 -19.67 7.26
CA GLY A 9 7.68 -19.31 6.12
C GLY A 9 7.13 -18.21 5.21
N LEU A 10 5.82 -17.94 5.27
CA LEU A 10 5.14 -16.85 4.59
C LEU A 10 4.18 -16.17 5.57
N VAL A 11 4.29 -14.86 5.73
CA VAL A 11 3.32 -14.03 6.45
C VAL A 11 2.74 -13.00 5.49
N SER A 12 1.42 -12.98 5.36
CA SER A 12 0.72 -11.93 4.62
C SER A 12 0.32 -10.83 5.59
N LEU A 13 0.84 -9.62 5.37
CA LEU A 13 0.48 -8.45 6.17
C LEU A 13 -0.79 -7.76 5.64
N PHE A 14 -1.04 -7.87 4.34
CA PHE A 14 -2.14 -7.22 3.65
C PHE A 14 -2.78 -8.18 2.64
N SER A 15 -4.12 -8.22 2.61
CA SER A 15 -4.89 -8.89 1.57
C SER A 15 -6.13 -8.08 1.24
N SER A 16 -6.26 -7.64 -0.01
CA SER A 16 -7.40 -6.82 -0.48
C SER A 16 -8.74 -7.55 -0.48
N THR A 17 -8.73 -8.89 -0.36
CA THR A 17 -9.94 -9.73 -0.28
C THR A 17 -10.30 -10.14 1.14
N GLY A 18 -9.53 -9.69 2.15
CA GLY A 18 -9.86 -9.88 3.56
C GLY A 18 -11.09 -9.09 3.98
N SER A 19 -11.71 -9.47 5.11
CA SER A 19 -12.85 -8.73 5.67
C SER A 19 -12.47 -7.35 6.21
N ASP A 20 -11.23 -7.21 6.67
CA ASP A 20 -10.63 -5.94 7.11
C ASP A 20 -9.19 -5.85 6.59
N PRO A 21 -8.98 -5.52 5.30
CA PRO A 21 -7.67 -5.51 4.67
C PRO A 21 -6.65 -4.59 5.34
N LEU A 22 -7.13 -3.52 6.00
CA LEU A 22 -6.30 -2.49 6.62
C LEU A 22 -6.22 -2.65 8.14
N ALA A 23 -6.63 -3.79 8.72
CA ALA A 23 -6.58 -4.03 10.17
C ALA A 23 -5.19 -3.78 10.80
N LEU A 24 -4.12 -4.01 10.04
CA LEU A 24 -2.73 -3.82 10.46
C LEU A 24 -2.12 -2.49 10.01
N PHE A 25 -2.91 -1.62 9.39
CA PHE A 25 -2.45 -0.38 8.78
C PHE A 25 -3.23 0.82 9.30
N SER A 26 -2.56 1.96 9.45
CA SER A 26 -3.25 3.25 9.49
C SER A 26 -3.16 3.93 8.13
N THR A 27 -4.21 4.63 7.76
CA THR A 27 -4.28 5.39 6.51
C THR A 27 -4.14 6.88 6.79
N ARG A 28 -3.39 7.58 5.95
CA ARG A 28 -3.35 9.04 5.90
C ARG A 28 -3.70 9.49 4.49
N THR A 29 -4.51 10.53 4.37
CA THR A 29 -4.86 11.18 3.10
C THR A 29 -4.64 12.68 3.21
N ASP A 30 -4.34 13.32 2.08
CA ASP A 30 -4.20 14.77 2.00
C ASP A 30 -5.56 15.47 2.06
N ALA A 31 -5.89 16.06 3.21
CA ALA A 31 -7.15 16.77 3.41
C ALA A 31 -7.27 18.04 2.56
N SER A 32 -6.17 18.57 1.99
CA SER A 32 -6.20 19.76 1.15
C SER A 32 -6.65 19.47 -0.29
N LEU A 33 -6.61 18.20 -0.72
CA LEU A 33 -6.93 17.76 -2.09
C LEU A 33 -7.88 16.54 -2.08
N PRO A 34 -9.10 16.68 -1.53
CA PRO A 34 -10.02 15.55 -1.32
C PRO A 34 -10.55 14.92 -2.62
N SER A 35 -10.46 15.61 -3.76
CA SER A 35 -10.80 15.08 -5.08
C SER A 35 -9.75 14.12 -5.64
N ASP A 36 -8.50 14.29 -5.23
CA ASP A 36 -7.34 13.65 -5.85
C ASP A 36 -6.62 12.70 -4.89
N SER A 37 -6.85 12.85 -3.57
CA SER A 37 -6.15 12.15 -2.51
C SER A 37 -7.07 11.23 -1.71
N PHE A 38 -7.01 9.93 -1.99
CA PHE A 38 -7.87 8.94 -1.32
C PHE A 38 -7.27 7.54 -1.34
N VAL A 39 -7.83 6.70 -0.48
CA VAL A 39 -7.58 5.26 -0.41
C VAL A 39 -8.92 4.56 -0.47
N CYS A 40 -9.08 3.59 -1.37
CA CYS A 40 -10.31 2.80 -1.48
C CYS A 40 -10.04 1.38 -1.98
N LEU A 41 -11.01 0.50 -1.76
CA LEU A 41 -11.03 -0.83 -2.35
C LEU A 41 -11.93 -0.82 -3.59
N LEU A 42 -11.41 -1.31 -4.70
CA LEU A 42 -12.15 -1.43 -5.96
C LEU A 42 -11.74 -2.69 -6.73
N ASN A 43 -12.60 -3.16 -7.61
CA ASN A 43 -12.27 -4.17 -8.60
C ASN A 43 -11.38 -3.54 -9.67
N ASP A 44 -10.20 -4.12 -9.91
CA ASP A 44 -9.17 -3.53 -10.77
C ASP A 44 -9.58 -3.47 -12.25
N ALA A 45 -10.28 -4.49 -12.76
CA ALA A 45 -10.80 -4.50 -14.12
C ALA A 45 -11.97 -3.51 -14.34
N GLN A 46 -12.85 -3.36 -13.35
CA GLN A 46 -14.08 -2.58 -13.47
C GLN A 46 -13.98 -1.16 -12.91
N SER A 47 -12.95 -0.86 -12.13
CA SER A 47 -12.81 0.40 -11.38
C SER A 47 -14.03 0.71 -10.49
N ARG A 48 -14.58 -0.32 -9.84
CA ARG A 48 -15.81 -0.23 -9.02
C ARG A 48 -15.67 -0.90 -7.65
N PRO A 49 -16.31 -0.37 -6.59
CA PRO A 49 -17.13 0.84 -6.57
C PRO A 49 -16.29 2.11 -6.82
N LEU A 50 -16.94 3.15 -7.34
CA LEU A 50 -16.29 4.46 -7.46
C LEU A 50 -15.99 5.01 -6.06
N PRO A 51 -14.89 5.75 -5.89
CA PRO A 51 -14.61 6.40 -4.62
C PRO A 51 -15.72 7.41 -4.28
N PRO A 52 -15.98 7.66 -2.99
CA PRO A 52 -16.99 8.64 -2.58
C PRO A 52 -16.65 10.05 -3.08
N SER A 53 -17.67 10.82 -3.47
CA SER A 53 -17.52 12.24 -3.81
C SER A 53 -16.81 13.00 -2.68
N PRO A 54 -15.83 13.89 -2.98
CA PRO A 54 -15.51 14.45 -4.29
C PRO A 54 -14.42 13.71 -5.07
N ALA A 55 -13.98 12.54 -4.63
CA ALA A 55 -12.87 11.82 -5.22
C ALA A 55 -13.15 11.34 -6.66
N ALA A 56 -12.12 11.43 -7.52
CA ALA A 56 -12.17 10.96 -8.90
C ALA A 56 -10.98 10.03 -9.20
N LEU A 57 -11.26 8.87 -9.79
CA LEU A 57 -10.22 7.94 -10.22
C LEU A 57 -9.45 8.50 -11.42
N ILE A 58 -8.13 8.39 -11.38
CA ILE A 58 -7.31 8.58 -12.57
C ILE A 58 -7.43 7.37 -13.49
N THR A 59 -7.39 7.64 -14.78
CA THR A 59 -7.26 6.63 -15.82
C THR A 59 -5.79 6.29 -16.02
N SER A 60 -5.47 5.02 -16.23
CA SER A 60 -4.11 4.62 -16.62
C SER A 60 -3.81 5.24 -17.99
N PRO A 61 -2.59 5.75 -18.26
CA PRO A 61 -2.21 6.19 -19.61
C PRO A 61 -2.48 5.14 -20.70
N ARG A 62 -2.42 3.85 -20.32
CA ARG A 62 -2.69 2.72 -21.22
C ARG A 62 -4.16 2.56 -21.59
N ASP A 63 -5.10 3.06 -20.78
CA ASP A 63 -6.52 3.03 -21.15
C ASP A 63 -6.86 4.11 -22.20
N ILE A 64 -5.94 5.06 -22.44
CA ILE A 64 -6.11 6.20 -23.35
C ILE A 64 -5.36 5.96 -24.68
N GLU A 65 -4.27 5.19 -24.66
CA GLU A 65 -3.46 4.90 -25.84
C GLU A 65 -3.96 3.63 -26.57
N ASP A 66 -4.64 3.88 -27.69
CA ASP A 66 -4.83 3.11 -28.92
C ASP A 66 -4.35 1.64 -29.00
N ASP A 67 -5.15 0.82 -29.70
CA ASP A 67 -5.18 -0.65 -29.93
C ASP A 67 -3.86 -1.31 -30.44
N ASN A 68 -2.74 -0.59 -30.43
CA ASN A 68 -1.48 -0.93 -31.08
C ASN A 68 -0.30 -1.26 -30.13
N VAL A 69 -0.50 -1.27 -28.80
CA VAL A 69 0.54 -1.71 -27.84
C VAL A 69 0.26 -3.14 -27.37
N THR A 70 1.07 -4.07 -27.87
CA THR A 70 0.94 -5.54 -27.70
C THR A 70 1.46 -6.05 -26.35
N GLU A 71 1.33 -5.28 -25.27
CA GLU A 71 1.65 -5.76 -23.91
C GLU A 71 0.32 -5.87 -23.15
N PRO A 72 -0.03 -7.05 -22.61
CA PRO A 72 -1.32 -7.23 -21.96
C PRO A 72 -1.46 -6.25 -20.80
N ASP A 73 -2.56 -5.50 -20.77
CA ASP A 73 -2.95 -4.79 -19.56
C ASP A 73 -3.25 -5.86 -18.50
N TYR A 74 -2.36 -5.97 -17.51
CA TYR A 74 -2.47 -6.97 -16.45
C TYR A 74 -3.52 -6.56 -15.42
N THR A 75 -4.71 -6.18 -15.89
CA THR A 75 -5.89 -5.98 -15.04
C THR A 75 -6.24 -7.28 -14.37
N LEU A 76 -6.61 -7.19 -13.10
CA LEU A 76 -7.09 -8.31 -12.33
C LEU A 76 -8.61 -8.22 -12.17
N GLU A 77 -9.33 -9.32 -12.38
CA GLU A 77 -10.75 -9.41 -12.01
C GLU A 77 -10.92 -9.64 -10.50
N GLN A 78 -10.29 -8.80 -9.68
CA GLN A 78 -10.32 -8.92 -8.22
C GLN A 78 -10.32 -7.56 -7.55
N THR A 79 -10.74 -7.54 -6.29
CA THR A 79 -10.62 -6.35 -5.43
C THR A 79 -9.16 -6.07 -5.12
N VAL A 80 -8.73 -4.82 -5.29
CA VAL A 80 -7.41 -4.29 -4.97
C VAL A 80 -7.55 -3.06 -4.08
N LEU A 81 -6.46 -2.70 -3.39
CA LEU A 81 -6.35 -1.42 -2.72
C LEU A 81 -5.80 -0.38 -3.70
N HIS A 82 -6.60 0.65 -3.96
CA HIS A 82 -6.20 1.80 -4.75
C HIS A 82 -5.79 2.94 -3.81
N ILE A 83 -4.60 3.48 -4.02
CA ILE A 83 -4.08 4.66 -3.31
C ILE A 83 -3.73 5.69 -4.38
N GLN A 84 -4.32 6.88 -4.27
CA GLN A 84 -4.13 7.95 -5.23
C GLN A 84 -3.77 9.24 -4.51
N SER A 85 -2.79 9.97 -5.05
CA SER A 85 -2.43 11.30 -4.59
C SER A 85 -1.53 12.00 -5.61
N PRO A 86 -1.66 13.32 -5.79
CA PRO A 86 -0.67 14.10 -6.54
C PRO A 86 0.63 14.32 -5.74
N THR A 87 0.60 14.10 -4.42
CA THR A 87 1.76 14.29 -3.52
C THR A 87 2.03 12.99 -2.75
N LEU A 88 3.14 12.31 -3.06
CA LEU A 88 3.47 10.99 -2.49
C LEU A 88 3.60 11.00 -0.95
N LYS A 89 4.03 12.13 -0.37
CA LYS A 89 4.33 12.23 1.07
C LYS A 89 3.09 12.45 1.95
N THR A 90 1.95 12.83 1.37
CA THR A 90 0.77 13.25 2.15
C THR A 90 -0.33 12.20 2.20
N THR A 91 -0.32 11.23 1.28
CA THR A 91 -1.28 10.13 1.23
C THR A 91 -0.56 8.79 1.20
N TYR A 92 -0.73 7.98 2.25
CA TYR A 92 -0.05 6.70 2.40
C TYR A 92 -0.80 5.79 3.39
N ILE A 93 -0.42 4.51 3.38
CA ILE A 93 -0.73 3.57 4.45
C ILE A 93 0.56 3.20 5.18
N ILE A 94 0.49 2.90 6.47
CA ILE A 94 1.66 2.51 7.28
C ILE A 94 1.30 1.38 8.24
N CYS A 95 2.21 0.42 8.37
CA CYS A 95 2.14 -0.71 9.29
C CYS A 95 3.39 -0.70 10.18
N PRO A 96 3.26 -0.83 11.51
CA PRO A 96 2.00 -0.93 12.28
C PRO A 96 1.22 0.40 12.32
N PRO A 97 -0.08 0.40 12.70
CA PRO A 97 -0.91 1.61 12.71
C PRO A 97 -0.38 2.68 13.68
N ILE A 98 -0.45 3.96 13.26
CA ILE A 98 0.01 5.14 14.03
C ILE A 98 -0.68 5.25 15.41
N GLU A 99 -1.91 4.76 15.53
CA GLU A 99 -2.71 4.85 16.75
C GLU A 99 -2.41 3.77 17.79
N TRP A 100 -1.67 2.71 17.43
CA TRP A 100 -1.24 1.74 18.43
C TRP A 100 -0.21 2.35 19.37
N THR A 101 -0.64 2.65 20.60
CA THR A 101 0.22 3.10 21.70
C THR A 101 0.45 1.97 22.70
N GLY A 102 1.63 1.93 23.34
CA GLY A 102 1.92 0.99 24.43
C GLY A 102 2.12 -0.47 24.00
N ASP A 103 1.73 -1.43 24.86
CA ASP A 103 1.97 -2.88 24.75
C ASP A 103 1.52 -3.51 23.42
N ALA A 104 0.51 -2.93 22.74
CA ALA A 104 0.01 -3.40 21.43
C ALA A 104 1.06 -3.30 20.32
N ARG A 105 2.02 -2.38 20.46
CA ARG A 105 3.03 -2.09 19.46
C ARG A 105 4.31 -2.92 19.63
N GLY A 106 4.40 -3.70 20.71
CA GLY A 106 5.63 -4.34 21.15
C GLY A 106 6.64 -3.33 21.71
N PRO A 107 7.77 -3.80 22.28
CA PRO A 107 8.71 -2.96 23.04
C PRO A 107 9.25 -1.74 22.29
N ASN A 108 9.38 -1.84 20.96
CA ASN A 108 9.95 -0.81 20.10
C ASN A 108 8.92 -0.15 19.17
N GLY A 109 7.65 -0.58 19.21
CA GLY A 109 6.64 -0.07 18.30
C GLY A 109 6.78 -0.50 16.84
N ASP A 110 7.59 -1.52 16.57
CA ASP A 110 7.84 -2.07 15.24
C ASP A 110 6.97 -3.31 14.94
N LEU A 111 7.07 -3.79 13.69
CA LEU A 111 6.37 -5.01 13.27
C LEU A 111 7.01 -6.28 13.84
N SER A 112 8.31 -6.25 14.12
CA SER A 112 9.13 -7.37 14.61
C SER A 112 9.16 -8.58 13.67
N MET A 113 9.09 -8.36 12.35
CA MET A 113 9.19 -9.41 11.33
C MET A 113 10.64 -9.82 11.10
N GLN A 114 10.87 -11.12 10.97
CA GLN A 114 12.21 -11.68 10.78
C GLN A 114 12.44 -12.25 9.37
N HIS A 115 11.45 -12.16 8.48
CA HIS A 115 11.54 -12.69 7.13
C HIS A 115 12.60 -11.94 6.32
N PRO A 116 13.48 -12.66 5.60
CA PRO A 116 14.53 -12.03 4.80
C PRO A 116 14.03 -11.42 3.48
N TRP A 117 12.80 -11.76 3.06
CA TRP A 117 12.22 -11.34 1.79
C TRP A 117 10.88 -10.66 1.99
N ILE A 118 10.64 -9.62 1.21
CA ILE A 118 9.37 -8.91 1.14
C ILE A 118 8.91 -8.93 -0.31
N HIS A 119 7.65 -9.27 -0.52
CA HIS A 119 7.02 -9.29 -1.83
C HIS A 119 5.88 -8.27 -1.84
N LEU A 120 5.90 -7.36 -2.81
CA LEU A 120 4.82 -6.41 -3.07
C LEU A 120 4.29 -6.67 -4.48
N GLN A 121 2.98 -6.85 -4.61
CA GLN A 121 2.30 -6.93 -5.90
C GLN A 121 1.58 -5.60 -6.14
N VAL A 122 2.02 -4.85 -7.15
CA VAL A 122 1.48 -3.53 -7.50
C VAL A 122 1.22 -3.46 -9.01
N ARG A 123 0.19 -2.72 -9.40
CA ARG A 123 -0.09 -2.41 -10.80
C ARG A 123 0.63 -1.12 -11.20
N ASN A 124 1.30 -1.13 -12.36
CA ASN A 124 1.93 0.07 -12.89
C ASN A 124 0.87 0.99 -13.52
N MET A 125 0.61 2.13 -12.88
CA MET A 125 -0.35 3.15 -13.35
C MET A 125 0.28 4.25 -14.23
N GLY A 126 1.54 4.09 -14.64
CA GLY A 126 2.29 5.13 -15.37
C GLY A 126 2.45 6.42 -14.56
N ARG A 127 2.56 6.29 -13.24
CA ARG A 127 2.72 7.35 -12.25
C ARG A 127 3.82 6.98 -11.27
N GLU A 128 4.40 7.98 -10.63
CA GLU A 128 5.38 7.77 -9.58
C GLU A 128 4.72 7.09 -8.37
N TRP A 129 5.49 6.23 -7.70
CA TRP A 129 5.10 5.66 -6.42
C TRP A 129 6.35 5.33 -5.60
N THR A 130 6.18 5.24 -4.29
CA THR A 130 7.26 4.94 -3.35
C THR A 130 6.78 3.97 -2.30
N PHE A 131 7.69 3.16 -1.76
CA PHE A 131 7.47 2.45 -0.50
C PHE A 131 8.72 2.52 0.36
N GLU A 132 8.51 2.43 1.67
CA GLU A 132 9.56 2.49 2.68
C GLU A 132 9.41 1.33 3.66
N ILE A 133 10.54 0.78 4.10
CA ILE A 133 10.62 -0.30 5.08
C ILE A 133 11.62 0.09 6.16
N GLY A 134 11.14 0.11 7.41
CA GLY A 134 12.01 0.16 8.58
C GLY A 134 12.68 -1.20 8.81
N ILE A 135 13.99 -1.20 9.01
CA ILE A 135 14.80 -2.38 9.30
C ILE A 135 15.59 -2.16 10.59
N ALA A 136 15.88 -3.25 11.30
CA ALA A 136 16.78 -3.23 12.45
C ALA A 136 17.88 -4.28 12.25
N ASP A 137 19.12 -3.96 12.59
CA ASP A 137 20.22 -4.92 12.56
C ASP A 137 20.26 -5.79 13.83
N GLN A 138 21.21 -6.75 13.88
CA GLN A 138 21.38 -7.65 15.03
C GLN A 138 21.76 -6.93 16.33
N SER A 139 22.27 -5.70 16.25
CA SER A 139 22.57 -4.86 17.41
C SER A 139 21.41 -3.94 17.80
N GLY A 140 20.26 -4.06 17.13
CA GLY A 140 19.08 -3.22 17.35
C GLY A 140 19.20 -1.82 16.76
N ARG A 141 20.16 -1.56 15.85
CA ARG A 141 20.25 -0.26 15.17
C ARG A 141 19.22 -0.21 14.06
N GLU A 142 18.39 0.83 14.11
CA GLU A 142 17.31 1.06 13.15
C GLU A 142 17.82 1.78 11.89
N GLY A 143 17.20 1.47 10.76
CA GLY A 143 17.43 2.12 9.47
C GLY A 143 16.18 2.05 8.60
N VAL A 144 16.21 2.76 7.47
CA VAL A 144 15.10 2.78 6.51
C VAL A 144 15.63 2.47 5.12
N CYS A 145 14.97 1.55 4.43
CA CYS A 145 15.15 1.32 3.00
C CYS A 145 13.96 1.91 2.26
N ALA A 146 14.20 2.79 1.30
CA ALA A 146 13.18 3.39 0.45
C ALA A 146 13.43 3.02 -1.00
N ALA A 147 12.37 2.68 -1.73
CA ALA A 147 12.43 2.44 -3.16
C ALA A 147 11.36 3.30 -3.85
N GLN A 148 11.79 3.98 -4.90
CA GLN A 148 11.01 4.96 -5.64
C GLN A 148 11.01 4.59 -7.12
N HIS A 149 9.83 4.58 -7.72
CA HIS A 149 9.67 4.48 -9.16
C HIS A 149 9.49 5.88 -9.74
N PHE A 150 10.43 6.28 -10.59
CA PHE A 150 10.34 7.48 -11.41
C PHE A 150 9.96 7.07 -12.83
N ARG A 151 9.12 7.89 -13.47
CA ARG A 151 8.76 7.73 -14.88
C ARG A 151 9.79 8.39 -15.79
#